data_AF-A0A645JCC4-F1
#
_entry.id   AF-A0A645JCC4-F1
#
_cell.length_a   1.000
_cell.length_b   1.000
_cell.length_c   1.000
_cell.angle_alpha   90.00
_cell.angle_beta   90.00
_cell.angle_gamma   90.00
#
_symmetry.space_group_name_H-M   'P 1'
#
loop_
_entity.id
_entity.type
_entity.pdbx_description
1 polymer ?
#
loop_
_entity_poly.entity_id
_entity_poly.type
_entity_poly.pdbx_seq_one_letter_code
_entity_poly.pdbx_strand_id
1 'polypeptide(L)' 'MDTTATSMCMDNQVDLVVFNMNERGNIKKAVMQEKIGTVIQKEIK' A
#
# COMPACT_ATOMS: atom_id res chain seq x y z
N MET A 1 12.19 -0.79 0.99
CA MET A 1 11.46 -0.24 2.15
C MET A 1 12.35 -0.38 3.37
N ASP A 2 12.32 0.57 4.31
CA ASP A 2 13.08 0.49 5.56
C ASP A 2 12.35 -0.42 6.57
N THR A 3 13.09 -1.24 7.31
CA THR A 3 12.52 -2.19 8.27
C THR A 3 11.77 -1.49 9.40
N THR A 4 12.25 -0.32 9.85
CA THR A 4 11.60 0.46 10.92
C THR A 4 10.24 0.99 10.48
N ALA A 5 10.17 1.56 9.27
CA ALA A 5 8.94 2.07 8.69
C ALA A 5 7.91 0.96 8.47
N THR A 6 8.38 -0.22 8.05
CA THR A 6 7.52 -1.39 7.83
C THR A 6 6.89 -1.88 9.13
N SER A 7 7.70 -2.04 10.19
CA SER A 7 7.20 -2.42 11.51
C SER A 7 6.22 -1.40 12.06
N MET A 8 6.51 -0.10 11.95
CA MET A 8 5.63 0.97 12.42
C MET A 8 4.26 0.95 11.72
N CYS A 9 4.22 0.71 10.41
CA CYS A 9 2.96 0.59 9.67
C CYS A 9 2.16 -0.66 10.08
N MET A 10 2.84 -1.78 10.32
CA MET A 10 2.19 -3.02 10.78
C MET A 10 1.63 -2.91 12.21
N ASP A 11 2.30 -2.17 13.09
CA ASP A 11 1.86 -1.95 14.47
C ASP A 11 0.66 -0.99 14.52
N ASN A 12 0.67 0.04 13.68
CA ASN A 12 -0.39 1.05 13.62
C ASN A 12 -1.54 0.70 12.65
N GLN A 13 -1.56 -0.51 12.08
CA GLN A 13 -2.59 -0.97 11.14
C GLN A 13 -2.74 -0.02 9.93
N VAL A 14 -1.62 0.50 9.43
CA VAL A 14 -1.62 1.38 8.26
C VAL A 14 -1.45 0.54 7.01
N ASP A 15 -2.46 0.58 6.14
CA ASP A 15 -2.39 -0.07 4.83
C ASP A 15 -1.41 0.65 3.91
N LEU A 16 -0.59 -0.13 3.22
CA LEU A 16 0.43 0.37 2.30
C LEU A 16 0.10 -0.10 0.90
N VAL A 17 -0.05 0.86 -0.03
CA VAL A 17 -0.26 0.57 -1.46
C VAL A 17 0.98 0.98 -2.23
N VAL A 18 1.70 -0.01 -2.76
CA VAL A 18 2.89 0.20 -3.58
C VAL A 18 2.50 0.06 -5.04
N PHE A 19 2.55 1.15 -5.80
CA PHE A 19 2.17 1.17 -7.21
C PHE A 19 3.10 2.05 -8.05
N ASN A 20 3.04 1.87 -9.37
CA ASN A 20 3.81 2.69 -10.30
C ASN A 20 3.15 4.07 -10.49
N MET A 21 3.84 5.14 -10.07
CA MET A 21 3.35 6.51 -10.20
C MET A 21 3.52 7.09 -11.61
N ASN A 22 4.38 6.49 -12.45
CA ASN A 22 4.65 7.00 -13.80
C ASN A 22 3.54 6.69 -14.82
N GLU A 23 2.62 5.80 -14.47
CA GLU A 23 1.47 5.48 -15.31
C GLU A 23 0.28 6.39 -14.99
N ARG A 24 -0.23 7.04 -16.05
CA ARG A 24 -1.36 7.96 -15.94
C ARG A 24 -2.61 7.22 -15.46
N GLY A 25 -3.17 7.69 -14.35
CA GLY A 25 -4.39 7.14 -13.77
C GLY A 25 -4.16 6.15 -12.61
N ASN A 26 -2.91 5.73 -12.36
CA ASN A 26 -2.63 4.80 -11.26
C ASN A 26 -2.93 5.39 -9.88
N ILE A 27 -2.73 6.70 -9.65
CA ILE A 27 -3.11 7.34 -8.38
C ILE A 27 -4.62 7.19 -8.11
N LYS A 28 -5.46 7.41 -9.14
CA LYS A 28 -6.92 7.26 -9.01
C LYS A 28 -7.28 5.80 -8.69
N LYS A 29 -6.68 4.85 -9.41
CA LYS A 29 -6.89 3.41 -9.19
C LYS A 29 -6.42 2.97 -7.79
N ALA A 30 -5.34 3.56 -7.26
CA ALA A 30 -4.83 3.28 -5.91
C ALA A 30 -5.86 3.66 -4.85
N VAL A 31 -6.43 4.87 -4.96
CA VAL A 31 -7.46 5.36 -4.04
C VAL A 31 -8.76 4.55 -4.17
N MET A 32 -9.08 4.07 -5.37
CA MET A 32 -10.24 3.18 -5.61
C MET A 32 -10.02 1.74 -5.12
N GLN A 33 -8.87 1.43 -4.52
CA GLN A 33 -8.49 0.07 -4.11
C GLN A 33 -8.58 -0.96 -5.26
N GLU A 34 -8.36 -0.52 -6.50
CA GLU A 34 -8.24 -1.46 -7.60
C GLU A 34 -6.98 -2.32 -7.44
N LYS A 35 -6.96 -3.51 -8.05
CA LYS A 35 -5.79 -4.41 -8.07
C LYS A 35 -4.66 -3.80 -8.92
N ILE A 36 -4.02 -2.77 -8.39
CA ILE A 36 -2.83 -2.15 -8.96
C ILE A 36 -1.65 -2.29 -8.00
N GLY A 37 -0.51 -2.73 -8.52
CA GLY A 37 0.68 -2.95 -7.70
C GLY A 37 0.46 -3.95 -6.57
N THR A 38 1.00 -3.63 -5.39
CA THR A 38 1.00 -4.51 -4.20
C THR A 38 0.36 -3.78 -3.02
N VAL A 39 -0.70 -4.38 -2.46
CA VAL A 39 -1.32 -3.93 -1.21
C VAL A 39 -0.76 -4.75 -0.07
N ILE A 40 -0.10 -4.10 0.87
CA ILE A 40 0.36 -4.69 2.11
C ILE A 40 -0.63 -4.25 3.18
N GLN A 41 -1.42 -5.21 3.64
CA GLN A 41 -2.44 -5.05 4.66
C GLN A 41 -2.21 -6.12 5.71
N LYS A 42 -2.44 -5.77 6.98
CA LYS A 42 -2.34 -6.74 8.08
C LYS A 42 -3.58 -7.62 8.01
N GLU A 43 -3.42 -8.90 7.68
CA GLU A 43 -4.52 -9.86 7.67
C GLU A 43 -4.99 -10.06 9.12
N ILE A 44 -6.06 -9.39 9.50
CA ILE A 44 -6.73 -9.60 10.79
C ILE A 44 -7.66 -10.79 10.58
N LYS A 45 -7.28 -11.92 11.18
CA LYS A 45 -8.00 -13.19 11.11
C LYS A 45 -8.88 -13.39 12.36
#